data_AF-A0A7X7J633-F1
#
_entry.id   AF-A0A7X7J633-F1
#
_cell.length_a   1.000
_cell.length_b   1.000
_cell.length_c   1.000
_cell.angle_alpha   90.00
_cell.angle_beta   90.00
_cell.angle_gamma   90.00
#
_symmetry.space_group_name_H-M   'P 1'
#
loop_
_entity.id
_entity.type
_entity.pdbx_description
1 polymer ?
#
loop_
_entity_poly.entity_id
_entity_poly.type
_entity_poly.pdbx_seq_one_letter_code
_entity_poly.pdbx_strand_id
1 'polypeptide(L)'
;MLLQTGVEQRKFPRVAFRSPIKIRLPEGDMDMGELAQDISLGGIRVRSTDFVPLGSVLRVMVQFSAEEKTVEVRARVVWVRYFPQSEVYQLGLEFVGEMPLTGERIAVFVRSRQKGRDL
;
A
#
# COMPACT_ATOMS: atom_id res chain seq x y z
N MET A 1 -19.02 -29.17 7.07
CA MET A 1 -17.54 -29.20 7.08
C MET A 1 -17.07 -27.77 7.32
N LEU A 2 -16.64 -27.44 8.53
CA LEU A 2 -16.19 -26.09 8.93
C LEU A 2 -14.77 -25.88 8.41
N LEU A 3 -14.57 -24.94 7.49
CA LEU A 3 -13.23 -24.57 7.03
C LEU A 3 -12.63 -23.53 7.99
N GLN A 4 -11.51 -23.93 8.56
CA GLN A 4 -10.55 -23.19 9.40
C GLN A 4 -10.68 -21.66 9.40
N THR A 5 -10.90 -21.11 10.59
CA THR A 5 -10.53 -19.72 10.91
C THR A 5 -9.01 -19.58 10.77
N GLY A 6 -8.53 -19.06 9.65
CA GLY A 6 -7.12 -18.81 9.42
C GLY A 6 -6.57 -17.88 10.51
N VAL A 7 -5.51 -18.32 11.19
CA VAL A 7 -4.79 -17.49 12.17
C VAL A 7 -4.34 -16.20 11.46
N GLU A 8 -4.60 -15.05 12.08
CA GLU A 8 -4.15 -13.76 11.59
C GLU A 8 -2.62 -13.76 11.47
N GLN A 9 -2.10 -13.63 10.24
CA GLN A 9 -0.66 -13.63 9.95
C GLN A 9 -0.08 -12.21 9.87
N ARG A 10 -0.91 -11.16 9.93
CA ARG A 10 -0.45 -9.77 9.81
C ARG A 10 0.36 -9.39 11.04
N LYS A 11 1.65 -9.11 10.81
CA LYS A 11 2.54 -8.49 11.79
C LYS A 11 2.13 -7.07 12.17
N PHE A 12 1.51 -6.34 11.23
CA PHE A 12 1.11 -4.95 11.42
C PHE A 12 -0.38 -4.75 11.14
N PRO A 13 -1.13 -4.12 12.06
CA PRO A 13 -2.51 -3.71 11.80
C PRO A 13 -2.57 -2.70 10.63
N ARG A 14 -3.65 -2.79 9.86
CA ARG A 14 -3.94 -1.90 8.73
C ARG A 14 -4.99 -0.87 9.12
N VAL A 15 -4.81 0.35 8.63
CA VAL A 15 -5.81 1.42 8.71
C VAL A 15 -6.32 1.74 7.32
N ALA A 16 -7.58 2.17 7.23
CA ALA A 16 -8.15 2.60 5.96
C ALA A 16 -7.38 3.81 5.42
N PHE A 17 -7.05 3.77 4.13
CA PHE A 17 -6.30 4.82 3.45
C PHE A 17 -6.80 4.91 2.01
N ARG A 18 -7.71 5.86 1.75
CA ARG A 18 -8.39 6.05 0.46
C ARG A 18 -7.85 7.29 -0.25
N SER A 19 -6.55 7.30 -0.49
CA SER A 19 -5.88 8.44 -1.12
C SER A 19 -5.29 8.05 -2.47
N PRO A 20 -5.28 8.98 -3.43
CA PRO A 20 -4.47 8.84 -4.62
C PRO A 20 -2.99 8.67 -4.25
N ILE A 21 -2.32 7.77 -4.94
CA ILE A 21 -0.87 7.57 -4.86
C ILE A 21 -0.32 7.57 -6.27
N LYS A 22 1.00 7.69 -6.38
CA LYS A 22 1.69 7.41 -7.65
C LYS A 22 2.56 6.17 -7.50
N ILE A 23 2.64 5.39 -8.57
CA ILE A 23 3.51 4.22 -8.67
C ILE A 23 4.38 4.38 -9.90
N ARG A 24 5.69 4.12 -9.75
CA ARG A 24 6.64 4.03 -10.86
C ARG A 24 7.25 2.64 -10.92
N LEU A 25 7.17 2.02 -12.10
CA LEU A 25 7.81 0.75 -12.40
C LEU A 25 9.34 0.93 -12.55
N PRO A 26 10.17 -0.10 -12.29
CA PRO A 26 11.62 0.00 -12.43
C PRO A 26 12.12 0.55 -13.77
N GLU A 27 11.49 0.11 -14.86
CA GLU A 27 11.86 0.43 -16.24
C GLU A 27 10.96 1.53 -16.84
N GLY A 28 10.09 2.13 -16.02
CA GLY A 28 9.11 3.11 -16.47
C GLY A 28 9.55 4.55 -16.18
N ASP A 29 9.44 5.42 -17.18
CA ASP A 29 9.68 6.86 -17.02
C ASP A 29 8.45 7.63 -16.51
N MET A 30 7.27 6.98 -16.52
CA MET A 30 6.01 7.61 -16.15
C MET A 30 5.46 7.09 -14.81
N ASP A 31 4.86 8.01 -14.08
CA ASP A 31 4.09 7.69 -12.88
C ASP A 31 2.68 7.26 -13.26
N MET A 32 2.24 6.12 -12.74
CA MET A 32 0.86 5.66 -12.79
C MET A 32 0.11 6.19 -11.57
N GLY A 33 -1.03 6.84 -11.79
CA GLY A 33 -1.89 7.32 -10.71
C GLY A 33 -2.81 6.20 -10.24
N GLU A 34 -2.74 5.85 -8.96
CA GLU A 34 -3.46 4.70 -8.41
C GLU A 34 -4.23 5.06 -7.14
N LEU A 35 -5.18 4.20 -6.76
CA LEU A 35 -5.97 4.40 -5.54
C LEU A 35 -5.56 3.41 -4.46
N ALA A 36 -5.02 3.93 -3.36
CA ALA A 36 -4.81 3.13 -2.16
C ALA A 36 -6.14 2.78 -1.48
N GLN A 37 -6.15 1.66 -0.75
CA GLN A 37 -7.32 1.20 0.01
C GLN A 37 -7.04 1.10 1.51
N ASP A 38 -5.88 0.59 1.88
CA ASP A 38 -5.37 0.55 3.25
C ASP A 38 -3.85 0.61 3.27
N ILE A 39 -3.32 1.02 4.43
CA ILE A 39 -1.90 1.10 4.70
C ILE A 39 -1.60 0.56 6.11
N SER A 40 -0.42 0.00 6.28
CA SER A 40 0.17 -0.43 7.54
C SER A 40 1.63 0.00 7.61
N LEU A 41 2.32 -0.28 8.71
CA LEU A 41 3.77 -0.07 8.80
C LEU A 41 4.57 -0.92 7.81
N GLY A 42 4.04 -2.07 7.39
CA GLY A 42 4.75 -3.02 6.52
C GLY A 42 4.36 -2.94 5.05
N GLY A 43 3.33 -2.19 4.67
CA GLY A 43 2.88 -2.19 3.29
C GLY A 43 1.53 -1.50 3.06
N ILE A 44 1.15 -1.47 1.79
CA ILE A 44 -0.04 -0.77 1.27
C ILE A 44 -0.80 -1.68 0.30
N ARG A 45 -2.13 -1.58 0.28
CA ARG A 45 -2.98 -2.22 -0.73
C ARG A 45 -3.50 -1.17 -1.70
N VAL A 46 -3.41 -1.48 -2.99
CA VAL A 46 -3.72 -0.54 -4.08
C VAL A 46 -4.62 -1.21 -5.10
N ARG A 47 -5.50 -0.42 -5.74
CA ARG A 47 -6.27 -0.81 -6.92
C ARG A 47 -5.57 -0.22 -8.14
N SER A 48 -5.39 -1.03 -9.18
CA SER A 48 -4.73 -0.66 -10.43
C SER A 48 -5.47 -1.17 -11.65
N THR A 49 -5.48 -0.40 -12.73
CA THR A 49 -5.95 -0.82 -14.06
C THR A 49 -4.93 -1.68 -14.78
N ASP A 50 -3.66 -1.60 -14.38
CA ASP A 50 -2.55 -2.25 -15.04
C ASP A 50 -2.09 -3.48 -14.26
N PHE A 51 -1.72 -4.51 -15.02
CA PHE A 51 -1.09 -5.68 -14.43
C PHE A 51 0.35 -5.34 -14.03
N VAL A 52 0.70 -5.60 -12.77
CA VAL A 52 2.08 -5.50 -12.29
C VAL A 52 2.55 -6.88 -11.83
N PRO A 53 3.66 -7.42 -12.38
CA PRO A 53 4.15 -8.74 -12.03
C PRO A 53 4.49 -8.90 -10.54
N LEU A 54 4.21 -10.09 -10.00
CA LEU A 54 4.62 -10.48 -8.65
C LEU A 54 6.14 -10.36 -8.50
N GLY A 55 6.61 -9.86 -7.36
CA GLY A 55 8.03 -9.67 -7.08
C GLY A 55 8.62 -8.36 -7.62
N SER A 56 7.92 -7.63 -8.50
CA SER A 56 8.34 -6.31 -8.97
C SER A 56 8.56 -5.35 -7.79
N VAL A 57 9.66 -4.60 -7.82
CA VAL A 57 9.96 -3.56 -6.80
C VAL A 57 9.66 -2.19 -7.39
N LEU A 58 8.63 -1.54 -6.85
CA LEU A 58 8.09 -0.29 -7.35
C LEU A 58 8.55 0.87 -6.48
N ARG A 59 8.62 2.08 -7.05
CA ARG A 59 8.62 3.31 -6.25
C ARG A 59 7.17 3.74 -6.04
N VAL A 60 6.78 3.90 -4.79
CA VAL A 60 5.44 4.33 -4.40
C VAL A 60 5.54 5.68 -3.72
N MET A 61 4.82 6.64 -4.26
CA MET A 61 4.79 8.03 -3.80
C MET A 61 3.45 8.28 -3.14
N VAL A 62 3.48 8.53 -1.83
CA VAL A 62 2.30 8.67 -0.98
C VAL A 62 2.24 10.06 -0.40
N GLN A 63 1.06 10.68 -0.45
CA GLN A 63 0.80 11.96 0.21
C GLN A 63 -0.31 11.75 1.26
N PHE A 64 -0.05 12.13 2.52
CA PHE A 64 -0.97 11.88 3.64
C PHE A 64 -1.96 13.03 3.88
N SER A 65 -1.61 14.27 3.51
CA SER A 65 -2.49 15.44 3.46
C SER A 65 -2.06 16.39 2.34
N ALA A 66 -2.93 17.32 1.93
CA ALA A 66 -2.65 18.24 0.84
C ALA A 66 -1.45 19.17 1.11
N GLU A 67 -1.23 19.52 2.38
CA GLU A 67 -0.16 20.40 2.85
C GLU A 67 1.16 19.65 3.07
N GLU A 68 1.12 18.33 3.08
CA GLU A 68 2.24 17.47 3.41
C GLU A 68 3.07 17.11 2.16
N LYS A 69 4.40 17.08 2.30
CA LYS A 69 5.30 16.61 1.23
C LYS A 69 5.02 15.16 0.87
N THR A 70 5.15 14.79 -0.39
CA THR A 70 5.12 13.39 -0.84
C THR A 70 6.24 12.57 -0.19
N VAL A 71 5.89 11.35 0.20
CA VAL A 71 6.77 10.34 0.78
C VAL A 71 7.02 9.25 -0.26
N GLU A 72 8.28 9.05 -0.65
CA GLU A 72 8.66 7.98 -1.58
C GLU A 72 9.17 6.75 -0.81
N VAL A 73 8.56 5.59 -1.05
CA VAL A 73 8.99 4.28 -0.54
C VAL A 73 9.24 3.31 -1.68
N ARG A 74 10.18 2.38 -1.51
CA ARG A 74 10.26 1.20 -2.36
C ARG A 74 9.31 0.13 -1.83
N ALA A 75 8.57 -0.53 -2.70
CA ALA A 75 7.65 -1.58 -2.31
C ALA A 75 7.64 -2.76 -3.29
N ARG A 76 7.65 -3.99 -2.79
CA ARG A 76 7.58 -5.21 -3.59
C ARG A 76 6.13 -5.67 -3.75
N VAL A 77 5.74 -6.06 -4.95
CA VAL A 77 4.46 -6.76 -5.18
C VAL A 77 4.53 -8.14 -4.55
N VAL A 78 3.70 -8.40 -3.53
CA VAL A 78 3.67 -9.68 -2.78
C VAL A 78 2.42 -10.52 -3.05
N TRP A 79 1.39 -9.94 -3.67
CA TRP A 79 0.28 -10.67 -4.29
C TRP A 79 -0.44 -9.78 -5.30
N VAL A 80 -1.09 -10.43 -6.26
CA VAL A 80 -1.92 -9.79 -7.30
C VAL A 80 -3.26 -10.51 -7.35
N ARG A 81 -4.35 -9.76 -7.41
CA ARG A 81 -5.70 -10.32 -7.58
C ARG A 81 -6.44 -9.55 -8.66
N TYR A 82 -6.88 -10.24 -9.70
CA TYR A 82 -7.72 -9.66 -10.75
C TYR A 82 -9.21 -9.78 -10.38
N PHE A 83 -9.98 -8.73 -10.70
CA PHE A 83 -11.43 -8.66 -10.51
C PHE A 83 -12.11 -8.49 -11.86
N PRO A 84 -12.57 -9.58 -12.51
CA PRO A 84 -13.11 -9.56 -13.87
C PRO A 84 -14.29 -8.59 -14.04
N GLN A 85 -15.18 -8.49 -13.05
CA GLN A 85 -16.39 -7.65 -13.13
C GLN A 85 -16.09 -6.16 -13.26
N SER A 86 -14.90 -5.73 -12.85
CA SER A 86 -14.49 -4.33 -12.86
C SER A 86 -13.19 -4.09 -13.61
N GLU A 87 -12.67 -5.13 -14.28
CA GLU A 87 -11.45 -5.13 -15.07
C GLU A 87 -10.26 -4.46 -14.38
N VAL A 88 -10.04 -4.75 -13.10
CA VAL A 88 -8.92 -4.18 -12.32
C VAL A 88 -8.17 -5.23 -11.53
N TYR A 89 -6.95 -4.85 -11.17
CA TYR A 89 -6.10 -5.56 -10.24
C TYR A 89 -6.18 -4.90 -8.86
N GLN A 90 -6.13 -5.72 -7.80
CA GLN A 90 -5.58 -5.30 -6.54
C GLN A 90 -4.16 -5.82 -6.42
N LEU A 91 -3.28 -4.98 -5.89
CA LEU A 91 -1.92 -5.33 -5.57
C LEU A 91 -1.71 -5.19 -4.06
N GLY A 92 -1.07 -6.20 -3.48
CA GLY A 92 -0.46 -6.08 -2.16
C GLY A 92 0.99 -5.68 -2.31
N LEU A 93 1.37 -4.55 -1.74
CA LEU A 93 2.73 -4.04 -1.78
C LEU A 93 3.34 -4.10 -0.38
N GLU A 94 4.48 -4.77 -0.23
CA GLU A 94 5.28 -4.79 0.99
C GLU A 94 6.37 -3.71 0.90
N PHE A 95 6.52 -2.85 1.90
CA PHE A 95 7.60 -1.86 1.91
C PHE A 95 8.95 -2.55 2.10
N VAL A 96 9.96 -2.14 1.30
CA VAL A 96 11.29 -2.77 1.27
C VAL A 96 12.42 -1.74 1.29
N GLY A 97 13.56 -2.14 1.85
CA GLY A 97 14.76 -1.31 1.99
C GLY A 97 14.81 -0.56 3.32
N GLU A 98 15.87 0.25 3.49
CA GLU A 98 16.00 1.09 4.69
C GLU A 98 14.88 2.14 4.72
N MET A 99 14.22 2.23 5.88
CA MET A 99 13.14 3.18 6.16
C MET A 99 13.66 4.28 7.09
N PRO A 100 14.46 5.27 6.64
CA PRO A 100 14.65 6.52 7.39
C PRO A 100 13.36 7.37 7.32
N LEU A 101 13.36 8.62 7.81
CA LEU A 101 12.28 9.66 7.84
C LEU A 101 10.92 9.36 7.15
N THR A 102 10.93 8.86 5.91
CA THR A 102 9.82 8.20 5.20
C THR A 102 8.99 7.22 6.06
N GLY A 103 9.63 6.29 6.78
CA GLY A 103 8.97 5.32 7.65
C GLY A 103 8.31 5.96 8.87
N GLU A 104 8.89 7.04 9.38
CA GLU A 104 8.33 7.78 10.53
C GLU A 104 6.99 8.44 10.16
N ARG A 105 6.86 9.00 8.96
CA ARG A 105 5.61 9.62 8.50
C ARG A 105 4.50 8.59 8.31
N ILE A 106 4.82 7.43 7.73
CA ILE A 106 3.89 6.30 7.67
C ILE A 106 3.48 5.89 9.09
N ALA A 107 4.43 5.81 10.03
CA ALA A 107 4.15 5.42 11.41
C ALA A 107 3.26 6.42 12.14
N VAL A 108 3.52 7.72 12.02
CA VAL A 108 2.69 8.79 12.59
C VAL A 108 1.26 8.69 12.06
N PHE A 109 1.10 8.54 10.74
CA PHE A 109 -0.22 8.41 10.12
C PHE A 109 -0.96 7.16 10.60
N VAL A 110 -0.31 5.99 10.58
CA VAL A 110 -0.94 4.72 10.99
C VAL A 110 -1.36 4.78 12.46
N ARG A 111 -0.51 5.32 13.33
CA ARG A 111 -0.80 5.44 14.78
C ARG A 111 -1.91 6.44 15.07
N SER A 112 -1.97 7.58 14.37
CA SER A 112 -3.04 8.57 14.58
C SER A 112 -4.42 8.01 14.23
N ARG A 113 -4.50 7.17 13.18
CA ARG A 113 -5.72 6.50 12.74
C ARG A 113 -6.13 5.32 13.61
N GLN A 114 -5.21 4.71 14.35
CA GLN A 114 -5.53 3.68 15.34
C GLN A 114 -6.18 4.28 16.58
N LYS A 115 -5.59 5.35 17.15
CA LYS A 115 -6.12 6.01 18.35
C LYS A 115 -7.55 6.53 18.18
N GLY A 116 -7.93 6.97 16.98
CA GLY A 116 -9.28 7.44 16.68
C GLY A 116 -10.35 6.34 16.53
N ARG A 117 -10.01 5.05 16.71
CA ARG A 117 -10.97 3.93 16.70
C ARG A 117 -11.28 3.37 18.09
N ASP A 118 -10.57 3.82 19.12
CA ASP A 118 -10.68 3.34 20.51
C ASP A 118 -11.52 4.28 21.41
N LEU A 119 -12.21 5.27 20.81
CA LEU A 119 -13.17 6.18 21.44
C LEU A 119 -14.54 6.00 20.77
#